data_AF-G0N4Z7-F1
#
_entry.id   AF-G0N4Z7-F1
#
_cell.length_a   1.000
_cell.length_b   1.000
_cell.length_c   1.000
_cell.angle_alpha   90.00
_cell.angle_beta   90.00
_cell.angle_gamma   90.00
#
_symmetry.space_group_name_H-M   'P 1'
#
loop_
_entity.id
_entity.type
_entity.pdbx_description
1 polymer ?
#
loop_
_entity_poly.entity_id
_entity_poly.type
_entity_poly.pdbx_seq_one_letter_code
_entity_poly.pdbx_strand_id
1 'polypeptide(L)'
;MKTLFLLAVVVAVALCSAVPAERSSLGCQMCELAVKTYEGSADKDVTSIKKDFDAECKKLFHAIPFGTTECDHYVNEKLDPIIKELESGTAPKDVCTKLHECK
;
A
#
# COMPACT_ATOMS: atom_id res chain seq x y z
N MET A 1 33.88 -14.37 -34.99
CA MET A 1 32.70 -15.10 -34.47
C MET A 1 32.83 -15.39 -32.96
N LYS A 2 33.01 -14.37 -32.12
CA LYS A 2 33.12 -14.51 -30.65
C LYS A 2 32.70 -13.23 -29.94
N THR A 3 32.93 -12.09 -30.59
CA THR A 3 32.55 -10.75 -30.15
C THR A 3 31.06 -10.43 -30.33
N LEU A 4 30.37 -11.11 -31.25
CA LEU A 4 28.94 -10.91 -31.50
C LEU A 4 28.03 -11.49 -30.39
N PHE A 5 28.52 -12.47 -29.62
CA PHE A 5 27.73 -13.10 -28.55
C PHE A 5 27.75 -12.34 -27.23
N LEU A 6 28.66 -11.38 -27.06
CA LEU A 6 28.83 -10.65 -25.78
C LEU A 6 27.92 -9.43 -25.64
N LEU A 7 27.34 -8.92 -26.74
CA LEU A 7 26.44 -7.77 -26.71
C LEU A 7 24.98 -8.13 -26.37
N ALA A 8 24.61 -9.41 -26.51
CA ALA A 8 23.24 -9.85 -26.23
C ALA A 8 22.92 -9.94 -24.72
N VAL A 9 23.93 -9.99 -23.84
CA VAL A 9 23.74 -10.18 -22.39
C VAL A 9 23.48 -8.85 -21.67
N VAL A 10 23.92 -7.72 -22.21
CA VAL A 10 23.86 -6.43 -21.49
C VAL A 10 22.47 -5.77 -21.58
N VAL A 11 21.64 -6.11 -22.58
CA VAL A 11 20.33 -5.47 -22.78
C VAL A 11 19.21 -6.11 -21.95
N ALA A 12 19.39 -7.33 -21.45
CA ALA A 12 18.34 -8.02 -20.68
C ALA A 12 18.16 -7.50 -19.24
N VAL A 13 19.15 -6.77 -18.70
CA VAL A 13 19.09 -6.30 -17.29
C VAL A 13 18.26 -5.03 -17.12
N ALA A 14 17.92 -4.32 -18.21
CA ALA A 14 17.17 -3.07 -18.16
C ALA A 14 15.64 -3.22 -18.06
N LEU A 15 15.10 -4.44 -18.17
CA LEU A 15 13.64 -4.70 -18.08
C LEU A 15 13.18 -5.24 -16.71
N CYS A 16 14.06 -5.39 -15.74
CA CYS A 16 13.68 -5.72 -14.36
C CYS A 16 13.15 -4.52 -13.55
N SER A 17 12.71 -3.45 -14.20
CA SER A 17 11.95 -2.35 -13.58
C SER A 17 10.46 -2.68 -13.38
N ALA A 18 10.02 -3.91 -13.67
CA ALA A 18 8.68 -4.37 -13.29
C ALA A 18 8.67 -5.06 -11.91
N VAL A 19 8.96 -4.31 -10.85
CA VAL A 19 8.35 -4.59 -9.55
C VAL A 19 7.28 -3.50 -9.40
N PRO A 20 5.96 -3.79 -9.58
CA PRO A 20 5.17 -4.37 -8.48
C PRO A 20 3.82 -5.02 -8.92
N ALA A 21 3.67 -6.34 -8.84
CA ALA A 21 2.34 -6.95 -8.69
C ALA A 21 2.06 -7.22 -7.20
N GLU A 22 3.05 -7.79 -6.51
CA GLU A 22 2.97 -8.11 -5.07
C GLU A 22 2.89 -6.86 -4.17
N ARG A 23 3.63 -5.80 -4.47
CA ARG A 23 3.53 -4.54 -3.69
C ARG A 23 2.19 -3.83 -3.90
N SER A 24 1.63 -3.89 -5.11
CA SER A 24 0.27 -3.41 -5.35
C SER A 24 -0.76 -4.25 -4.60
N SER A 25 -0.53 -5.56 -4.41
CA SER A 25 -1.42 -6.40 -3.62
C SER A 25 -1.41 -6.05 -2.13
N LEU A 26 -0.22 -5.85 -1.53
CA LEU A 26 -0.12 -5.49 -0.10
C LEU A 26 -0.59 -4.04 0.16
N GLY A 27 -0.17 -3.10 -0.68
CA GLY A 27 -0.61 -1.69 -0.59
C GLY A 27 -2.12 -1.53 -0.77
N CYS A 28 -2.72 -2.29 -1.69
CA CYS A 28 -4.16 -2.33 -1.87
C CYS A 28 -4.88 -2.88 -0.63
N GLN A 29 -4.41 -4.00 -0.07
CA GLN A 29 -4.99 -4.56 1.16
C GLN A 29 -4.87 -3.62 2.36
N MET A 30 -3.74 -2.91 2.49
CA MET A 30 -3.56 -1.90 3.54
C MET A 30 -4.48 -0.70 3.31
N CYS A 31 -4.66 -0.25 2.07
CA CYS A 31 -5.59 0.83 1.77
C CYS A 31 -7.05 0.44 2.07
N GLU A 32 -7.48 -0.75 1.64
CA GLU A 32 -8.83 -1.25 1.91
C GLU A 32 -9.08 -1.40 3.41
N LEU A 33 -8.07 -1.87 4.16
CA LEU A 33 -8.14 -1.91 5.61
C LEU A 33 -8.30 -0.50 6.19
N ALA A 34 -7.51 0.49 5.74
CA ALA A 34 -7.61 1.86 6.19
C ALA A 34 -8.99 2.48 5.95
N VAL A 35 -9.54 2.27 4.75
CA VAL A 35 -10.89 2.70 4.38
C VAL A 35 -11.93 2.06 5.29
N LYS A 36 -11.84 0.74 5.52
CA LYS A 36 -12.75 0.01 6.40
C LYS A 36 -12.66 0.48 7.85
N THR A 37 -11.44 0.72 8.35
CA THR A 37 -11.22 1.25 9.70
C THR A 37 -11.84 2.64 9.83
N TYR A 38 -11.72 3.50 8.81
CA TYR A 38 -12.37 4.82 8.79
C TYR A 38 -13.90 4.73 8.79
N GLU A 39 -14.50 3.89 7.95
CA GLU A 39 -15.96 3.71 7.90
C GLU A 39 -16.53 3.23 9.25
N GLY A 40 -15.78 2.39 9.98
CA GLY A 40 -16.14 1.94 11.33
C GLY A 40 -15.91 2.97 12.44
N SER A 41 -15.40 4.15 12.11
CA SER A 41 -14.88 5.14 13.07
C SER A 41 -15.64 6.46 13.07
N ALA A 42 -16.94 6.45 12.79
CA ALA A 42 -17.80 7.63 12.57
C ALA A 42 -17.65 8.82 13.54
N ASP A 43 -17.21 8.58 14.79
CA ASP A 43 -17.01 9.63 15.81
C ASP A 43 -15.58 9.69 16.37
N LYS A 44 -14.62 9.00 15.74
CA LYS A 44 -13.23 8.95 16.22
C LYS A 44 -12.39 10.03 15.57
N ASP A 45 -11.48 10.59 16.34
CA ASP A 45 -10.44 11.46 15.81
C ASP A 45 -9.42 10.66 14.97
N VAL A 46 -8.71 11.35 14.08
CA VAL A 46 -7.69 10.76 13.19
C VAL A 46 -6.62 9.96 13.96
N THR A 47 -6.26 10.37 15.18
CA THR A 47 -5.26 9.64 15.98
C THR A 47 -5.80 8.29 16.44
N SER A 48 -7.07 8.24 16.82
CA SER A 48 -7.74 6.98 17.18
C SER A 48 -7.87 6.05 15.97
N ILE A 49 -8.22 6.58 14.79
CA ILE A 49 -8.26 5.81 13.53
C ILE A 49 -6.89 5.24 13.18
N LYS A 50 -5.82 6.03 13.30
CA LYS A 50 -4.43 5.57 13.11
C LYS A 50 -4.06 4.41 14.01
N LYS A 51 -4.45 4.46 15.30
CA LYS A 51 -4.19 3.38 16.26
C LYS A 51 -4.95 2.11 15.94
N ASP A 52 -6.23 2.25 15.58
CA ASP A 52 -7.07 1.10 15.22
C ASP A 52 -6.54 0.42 13.95
N PHE A 53 -6.18 1.21 12.93
CA PHE A 53 -5.55 0.70 11.72
C PHE A 53 -4.24 0.00 12.03
N ASP A 54 -3.35 0.61 12.82
CA ASP A 54 -2.05 0.02 13.18
C ASP A 54 -2.22 -1.35 13.88
N ALA A 55 -3.15 -1.42 14.84
CA ALA A 55 -3.45 -2.64 15.57
C ALA A 55 -3.99 -3.75 14.65
N GLU A 56 -4.94 -3.42 13.77
CA GLU A 56 -5.49 -4.38 12.81
C GLU A 56 -4.47 -4.79 11.75
N CYS A 57 -3.69 -3.84 11.24
CA CYS A 57 -2.66 -4.07 10.25
C CYS A 57 -1.60 -5.02 10.81
N LYS A 58 -1.05 -4.74 12.00
CA LYS A 58 -0.08 -5.63 12.65
C LYS A 58 -0.66 -7.01 12.92
N LYS A 59 -1.94 -7.09 13.31
CA LYS A 59 -2.62 -8.38 13.50
C LYS A 59 -2.78 -9.17 12.20
N LEU A 60 -3.10 -8.52 11.09
CA LEU A 60 -3.29 -9.18 9.80
C LEU A 60 -1.97 -9.58 9.14
N PHE A 61 -0.95 -8.72 9.25
CA PHE A 61 0.33 -8.89 8.55
C PHE A 61 1.47 -9.38 9.45
N HIS A 62 1.20 -9.83 10.69
CA HIS A 62 2.23 -10.35 11.60
C HIS A 62 3.02 -11.54 11.01
N ALA A 63 2.40 -12.32 10.14
CA ALA A 63 3.00 -13.49 9.51
C ALA A 63 3.89 -13.12 8.30
N ILE A 64 3.82 -11.87 7.82
CA ILE A 64 4.61 -11.39 6.69
C ILE A 64 5.94 -10.81 7.22
N PRO A 65 7.09 -11.21 6.66
CA PRO A 65 8.36 -10.57 6.98
C PRO A 65 8.27 -9.06 6.73
N PHE A 66 8.63 -8.26 7.75
CA PHE A 66 8.52 -6.80 7.74
C PHE A 66 7.09 -6.23 7.64
N GLY A 67 6.04 -7.06 7.73
CA GLY A 67 4.65 -6.61 7.62
C GLY A 67 4.26 -5.60 8.70
N THR A 68 4.69 -5.82 9.95
CA THR A 68 4.44 -4.88 11.06
C THR A 68 5.17 -3.55 10.88
N THR A 69 6.39 -3.57 10.35
CA THR A 69 7.16 -2.35 10.03
C THR A 69 6.51 -1.60 8.87
N GLU A 70 5.98 -2.30 7.87
CA GLU A 70 5.24 -1.67 6.79
C GLU A 70 3.93 -1.05 7.30
N CYS A 71 3.25 -1.66 8.28
CA CYS A 71 2.09 -1.03 8.95
C CYS A 71 2.45 0.30 9.62
N ASP A 72 3.57 0.32 10.37
CA ASP A 72 4.07 1.56 10.99
C ASP A 72 4.35 2.63 9.92
N HIS A 73 4.99 2.24 8.83
CA HIS A 73 5.27 3.13 7.70
C HIS A 73 3.98 3.65 7.05
N TYR A 74 3.00 2.78 6.85
CA TYR A 74 1.71 3.11 6.23
C TYR A 74 0.90 4.11 7.07
N VAL A 75 0.89 3.94 8.40
CA VAL A 75 0.25 4.88 9.34
C VAL A 75 0.81 6.30 9.19
N ASN A 76 2.13 6.42 9.02
CA ASN A 76 2.83 7.70 8.99
C ASN A 76 2.77 8.37 7.61
N GLU A 77 2.87 7.59 6.53
CA GLU A 77 3.06 8.14 5.18
C GLU A 77 1.78 8.10 4.32
N LYS A 78 0.84 7.19 4.61
CA LYS A 78 -0.27 6.85 3.70
C LYS A 78 -1.66 7.02 4.29
N LEU A 79 -1.82 6.93 5.60
CA LEU A 79 -3.16 6.98 6.20
C LEU A 79 -3.82 8.36 6.12
N ASP A 80 -3.05 9.43 6.29
CA ASP A 80 -3.57 10.82 6.22
C ASP A 80 -4.19 11.17 4.86
N PRO A 81 -3.54 10.91 3.70
CA PRO A 81 -4.17 11.17 2.41
C PRO A 81 -5.40 10.30 2.15
N ILE A 82 -5.44 9.06 2.65
CA ILE A 82 -6.63 8.19 2.56
C ILE A 82 -7.81 8.80 3.32
N ILE A 83 -7.58 9.19 4.57
CA ILE A 83 -8.61 9.83 5.42
C ILE A 83 -9.12 11.11 4.79
N LYS A 84 -8.22 11.96 4.29
CA LYS A 84 -8.59 13.21 3.62
C LYS A 84 -9.46 12.98 2.38
N GLU A 85 -9.16 11.93 1.62
CA GLU A 85 -9.93 11.58 0.42
C GLU A 85 -11.35 11.14 0.79
N LEU A 86 -11.50 10.34 1.86
CA LEU A 86 -12.79 9.93 2.42
C LEU A 86 -13.58 11.13 2.97
N GLU A 87 -12.93 12.03 3.71
CA GLU A 87 -13.55 13.27 4.22
C GLU A 87 -13.99 14.22 3.10
N SER A 88 -13.30 14.19 1.96
CA SER A 88 -13.66 14.97 0.76
C SER A 88 -14.87 14.41 0.01
N GLY A 89 -15.40 13.26 0.44
CA GLY A 89 -16.58 12.62 -0.13
C GLY A 89 -16.28 11.62 -1.24
N THR A 90 -15.03 11.23 -1.44
CA THR A 90 -14.69 10.15 -2.37
C THR A 90 -15.21 8.83 -1.83
N ALA A 91 -15.84 8.05 -2.71
CA ALA A 91 -16.42 6.78 -2.31
C ALA A 91 -15.30 5.83 -1.83
N PRO A 92 -15.50 5.14 -0.69
CA PRO A 92 -14.58 4.16 -0.11
C PRO A 92 -13.91 3.22 -1.13
N LYS A 93 -14.73 2.67 -2.03
CA LYS A 93 -14.30 1.76 -3.12
C LYS A 93 -13.39 2.40 -4.18
N ASP A 94 -13.41 3.73 -4.32
CA ASP A 94 -12.68 4.47 -5.33
C ASP A 94 -11.40 5.11 -4.76
N VAL A 95 -11.28 5.28 -3.44
CA VAL A 95 -10.12 5.89 -2.76
C VAL A 95 -8.83 5.17 -3.10
N CYS A 96 -8.81 3.84 -2.94
CA CYS A 96 -7.57 3.06 -3.12
C CYS A 96 -7.10 3.01 -4.57
N THR A 97 -8.03 3.02 -5.53
CA THR A 97 -7.72 3.13 -6.96
C THR A 97 -7.24 4.54 -7.30
N LYS A 98 -7.87 5.57 -6.73
CA LYS A 98 -7.52 6.98 -6.95
C LYS A 98 -6.13 7.33 -6.41
N LEU A 99 -5.74 6.72 -5.29
CA LEU A 99 -4.41 6.86 -4.71
C LEU A 99 -3.36 5.91 -5.31
N HIS A 100 -3.75 5.14 -6.34
CA HIS A 100 -2.91 4.15 -7.03
C HIS A 100 -2.35 3.04 -6.12
N GLU A 101 -3.01 2.79 -4.99
CA GLU A 101 -2.71 1.69 -4.07
C GLU A 101 -3.26 0.37 -4.64
N CYS A 102 -4.46 0.42 -5.24
CA CYS A 102 -5.06 -0.65 -6.03
C CYS A 102 -4.99 -0.32 -7.54
N LYS A 103 -4.74 -1.32 -8.38
CA LYS A 103 -4.76 -1.22 -9.85
C LYS A 103 -5.94 -1.97 -10.43
#